data_AF-A0A8H6FZK1-F1
#
_entry.id   AF-A0A8H6FZK1-F1
#
_cell.length_a   1.000
_cell.length_b   1.000
_cell.length_c   1.000
_cell.angle_alpha   90.00
_cell.angle_beta   90.00
_cell.angle_gamma   90.00
#
_symmetry.space_group_name_H-M   'P 1'
#
loop_
_entity.id
_entity.type
_entity.pdbx_description
1 polymer ?
#
loop_
_entity_poly.entity_id
_entity_poly.type
_entity_poly.pdbx_seq_one_letter_code
_entity_poly.pdbx_strand_id
1 'polypeptide(L)'
;MSDLFFQHFFGHDFPRTGKEVFIEHSVAVRRLVPAEHLLEHRATDGWEPLCKFLGKAVPQDKAYPNTNDVKSFRSRFQAMNKGIFIQVLTSLATKAVPIVAITSILCWMFWASI
;
A
#
# COMPACT_ATOMS: atom_id res chain seq x y z
N MET A 1 -8.58 6.53 -8.16
CA MET A 1 -8.56 5.08 -7.85
C MET A 1 -8.92 4.82 -6.39
N SER A 2 -8.41 5.60 -5.43
CA SER A 2 -8.84 5.54 -4.01
C SER A 2 -10.33 5.79 -3.81
N ASP A 3 -10.87 6.81 -4.49
CA ASP A 3 -12.20 7.32 -4.14
C ASP A 3 -13.30 6.34 -4.53
N LEU A 4 -13.19 5.73 -5.72
CA LEU A 4 -14.11 4.68 -6.17
C LEU A 4 -14.09 3.46 -5.25
N PHE A 5 -12.92 3.07 -4.74
CA PHE A 5 -12.79 1.99 -3.78
C PHE A 5 -13.54 2.32 -2.49
N PHE A 6 -13.29 3.48 -1.88
CA PHE A 6 -13.99 3.85 -0.64
C PHE A 6 -15.50 4.00 -0.84
N GLN A 7 -15.92 4.56 -1.97
CA GLN A 7 -17.33 4.69 -2.30
C GLN A 7 -18.04 3.34 -2.40
N HIS A 8 -17.46 2.38 -3.13
CA HIS A 8 -18.10 1.10 -3.37
C HIS A 8 -18.08 0.18 -2.14
N PHE A 9 -16.97 0.18 -1.38
CA PHE A 9 -16.79 -0.74 -0.27
C PHE A 9 -17.28 -0.19 1.08
N PHE A 10 -17.23 1.13 1.28
CA PHE A 10 -17.50 1.73 2.58
C PHE A 10 -18.56 2.84 2.56
N GLY A 11 -19.13 3.16 1.39
CA GLY A 11 -19.94 4.36 1.21
C GLY A 11 -19.05 5.60 1.12
N HIS A 12 -19.57 6.68 0.52
CA HIS A 12 -18.82 7.89 0.17
C HIS A 12 -18.04 8.58 1.33
N ASP A 13 -18.22 8.17 2.59
CA ASP A 13 -17.66 8.79 3.78
C ASP A 13 -17.06 7.75 4.75
N PHE A 14 -15.91 7.20 4.38
CA PHE A 14 -15.20 6.18 5.17
C PHE A 14 -15.00 6.54 6.65
N PRO A 15 -14.56 7.76 7.03
CA PRO A 15 -14.40 8.12 8.44
C PRO A 15 -15.69 7.98 9.26
N ARG A 16 -16.86 8.20 8.65
CA ARG A 16 -18.16 8.09 9.31
C ARG A 16 -18.72 6.67 9.28
N THR A 17 -18.69 6.01 8.13
CA THR A 17 -19.40 4.73 7.90
C THR A 17 -18.51 3.49 7.99
N GLY A 18 -17.19 3.63 7.94
CA GLY A 18 -16.28 2.49 7.81
C GLY A 18 -16.37 1.47 8.94
N LYS A 19 -16.62 1.93 10.18
CA LYS A 19 -16.81 1.03 11.34
C LYS A 19 -18.10 0.22 11.24
N GLU A 20 -19.18 0.87 10.82
CA GLU A 20 -20.50 0.25 10.70
C GLU A 20 -20.47 -0.83 9.61
N VAL A 21 -19.94 -0.49 8.44
CA VAL A 21 -19.73 -1.43 7.32
C VAL A 21 -18.90 -2.64 7.74
N PHE A 22 -17.84 -2.45 8.53
CA PHE A 22 -17.02 -3.55 9.05
C PHE A 22 -17.80 -4.48 9.99
N ILE A 23 -18.62 -3.91 10.88
CA ILE A 23 -19.46 -4.67 11.81
C ILE A 23 -20.53 -5.44 11.04
N GLU A 24 -21.22 -4.79 10.11
CA GLU A 24 -22.24 -5.40 9.26
C GLU A 24 -21.68 -6.58 8.46
N HIS A 25 -20.50 -6.41 7.86
CA HIS A 25 -19.81 -7.49 7.15
C HIS A 25 -19.52 -8.66 8.07
N SER A 26 -18.98 -8.40 9.27
CA SER A 26 -18.68 -9.46 10.25
C SER A 26 -19.95 -10.21 10.69
N VAL A 27 -21.06 -9.50 10.88
CA VAL A 27 -22.38 -10.09 11.17
C VAL A 27 -22.88 -10.92 9.99
N ALA A 28 -22.72 -10.45 8.76
CA ALA A 28 -23.09 -11.21 7.56
C ALA A 28 -22.30 -12.52 7.46
N VAL A 29 -20.98 -12.49 7.69
CA VAL A 29 -20.14 -13.70 7.71
C VAL A 29 -20.61 -14.71 8.75
N ARG A 30 -20.88 -14.27 9.99
CA ARG A 30 -21.42 -15.14 11.06
C ARG A 30 -22.76 -15.77 10.74
N ARG A 31 -23.60 -15.09 9.95
CA ARG A 31 -24.91 -15.59 9.53
C ARG A 31 -24.82 -16.60 8.39
N LEU A 32 -23.86 -16.40 7.49
CA LEU A 32 -23.74 -17.17 6.24
C LEU A 32 -22.88 -18.43 6.40
N VAL A 33 -21.91 -18.42 7.31
CA VAL A 33 -20.97 -19.54 7.49
C VAL A 33 -21.38 -20.37 8.71
N PRO A 34 -21.56 -21.69 8.57
CA PRO A 34 -21.79 -22.59 9.70
C PRO A 34 -20.68 -22.46 10.76
N ALA A 35 -21.04 -22.54 12.04
CA ALA A 35 -20.11 -22.25 13.14
C ALA A 35 -18.89 -23.20 13.16
N GLU A 36 -19.07 -24.44 12.75
CA GLU A 36 -18.02 -25.45 12.61
C GLU A 36 -16.98 -25.09 11.53
N HIS A 37 -17.33 -24.23 10.57
CA HIS A 37 -16.46 -23.77 9.49
C HIS A 37 -15.98 -22.32 9.68
N LEU A 38 -16.29 -21.69 10.82
CA LEU A 38 -15.94 -20.30 11.11
C LEU A 38 -15.02 -20.20 12.32
N LEU A 39 -13.85 -19.60 12.12
CA LEU A 39 -12.95 -19.17 13.20
C LEU A 39 -12.84 -17.65 13.22
N GLU A 40 -13.24 -17.03 14.33
CA GLU A 40 -12.94 -15.62 14.60
C GLU A 40 -11.56 -15.49 15.23
N HIS A 41 -10.57 -15.21 14.39
CA HIS A 41 -9.16 -15.14 14.77
C HIS A 41 -8.64 -13.70 14.73
N ARG A 42 -8.08 -13.20 15.85
CA ARG A 42 -7.35 -11.93 15.87
C ARG A 42 -5.86 -12.20 15.66
N ALA A 43 -5.16 -11.26 15.02
CA ALA A 43 -3.71 -11.37 14.81
C ALA A 43 -2.91 -11.52 16.12
N THR A 44 -3.47 -11.07 17.24
CA THR A 44 -2.89 -11.22 18.59
C THR A 44 -3.07 -12.61 19.20
N ASP A 45 -3.97 -13.43 18.66
CA ASP A 45 -4.32 -14.73 19.23
C ASP A 45 -3.27 -15.80 18.90
N GLY A 46 -2.35 -15.54 17.96
CA GLY A 46 -1.19 -16.41 17.69
C GLY A 46 -1.50 -17.70 16.92
N TRP A 47 -0.62 -18.70 17.03
CA TRP A 47 -0.75 -19.95 16.27
C TRP A 47 -1.78 -20.92 16.83
N GLU A 48 -1.91 -20.99 18.16
CA GLU A 48 -2.69 -22.04 18.83
C GLU A 48 -4.15 -22.16 18.36
N PRO A 49 -4.98 -21.09 18.38
CA PRO A 49 -6.38 -21.22 17.99
C PRO A 49 -6.55 -21.54 16.50
N LEU A 50 -5.67 -20.98 15.65
CA LEU A 50 -5.67 -21.24 14.21
C LEU A 50 -5.28 -22.69 13.89
N CYS A 51 -4.17 -23.18 14.45
CA CYS A 51 -3.70 -24.54 14.23
C CYS A 51 -4.70 -25.57 14.76
N LYS A 52 -5.30 -25.32 15.93
CA LYS A 52 -6.36 -26.18 16.49
C LYS A 52 -7.56 -26.28 15.55
N PHE A 53 -8.04 -25.15 15.04
CA PHE A 53 -9.17 -25.10 14.11
C PHE A 53 -8.87 -25.84 12.80
N LEU A 54 -7.65 -25.71 12.29
CA LEU A 54 -7.21 -26.37 11.05
C LEU A 54 -6.78 -27.85 11.23
N GLY A 55 -6.77 -28.36 12.47
CA GLY A 55 -6.26 -29.71 12.76
C GLY A 55 -4.77 -29.88 12.43
N LYS A 56 -3.96 -28.83 12.61
CA LYS A 56 -2.53 -28.83 12.33
C LYS A 56 -1.72 -28.66 13.61
N ALA A 57 -0.47 -29.15 13.60
CA ALA A 57 0.48 -28.91 14.68
C ALA A 57 0.91 -27.43 14.70
N VAL A 58 1.12 -26.89 15.90
CA VAL A 58 1.67 -25.55 16.09
C VAL A 58 3.17 -25.55 15.74
N PRO A 59 3.65 -24.63 14.89
CA PRO A 59 5.08 -24.48 14.62
C PRO A 59 5.83 -24.08 15.91
N GLN A 60 6.85 -24.85 16.30
CA GLN A 60 7.67 -24.56 17.49
C GLN A 60 8.83 -23.60 17.18
N ASP A 61 9.28 -23.57 15.93
CA ASP A 61 10.45 -22.83 15.46
C ASP A 61 10.12 -21.42 14.94
N LYS A 62 8.82 -21.08 14.82
CA LYS A 62 8.37 -19.85 14.15
C LYS A 62 7.42 -19.03 15.00
N ALA A 63 7.81 -17.79 15.26
CA ALA A 63 6.91 -16.79 15.82
C ALA A 63 5.73 -16.51 14.87
N TYR A 64 4.58 -16.15 15.44
CA TYR A 64 3.42 -15.73 14.65
C TYR A 64 3.78 -14.49 13.82
N PRO A 65 3.48 -14.45 12.51
CA PRO A 65 3.98 -13.41 11.63
C PRO A 65 3.38 -12.03 11.97
N ASN A 66 4.24 -11.01 12.06
CA ASN A 66 3.85 -9.61 12.19
C ASN A 66 4.72 -8.74 11.27
N THR A 67 4.46 -8.83 9.97
CA THR A 67 5.31 -8.22 8.92
C THR A 67 4.66 -7.02 8.22
N ASN A 68 3.37 -6.78 8.47
CA ASN A 68 2.60 -5.68 7.87
C ASN A 68 2.14 -4.67 8.94
N ASP A 69 3.03 -4.35 9.88
CA ASP A 69 2.78 -3.33 10.89
C ASP A 69 2.81 -1.91 10.27
N VAL A 70 2.20 -0.97 10.99
CA VAL A 70 2.05 0.42 10.52
C VAL A 70 3.41 1.09 10.26
N LYS A 71 4.43 0.78 11.06
CA LYS A 71 5.77 1.42 10.94
C LYS A 71 6.49 0.88 9.71
N SER A 72 6.50 -0.44 9.49
CA SER A 72 7.11 -1.04 8.30
C SER A 72 6.40 -0.59 7.03
N PHE A 73 5.06 -0.55 7.03
CA PHE A 73 4.28 -0.04 5.90
C PHE A 73 4.64 1.41 5.57
N ARG A 74 4.65 2.29 6.58
CA ARG A 74 5.01 3.71 6.40
C ARG A 74 6.44 3.87 5.86
N SER A 75 7.38 3.10 6.38
CA SER A 75 8.78 3.11 5.94
C SER A 75 8.90 2.73 4.46
N ARG A 76 8.23 1.65 4.02
CA ARG A 76 8.19 1.23 2.61
C ARG A 76 7.63 2.31 1.71
N PHE A 77 6.53 2.94 2.12
CA PHE A 77 5.89 4.02 1.36
C PHE A 77 6.80 5.26 1.23
N GLN A 78 7.47 5.64 2.33
CA GLN A 78 8.41 6.76 2.32
C GLN A 78 9.64 6.47 1.45
N ALA A 79 10.18 5.26 1.50
CA ALA A 79 11.29 4.84 0.65
C ALA A 79 10.91 4.87 -0.84
N MET A 80 9.72 4.36 -1.18
CA MET A 80 9.18 4.39 -2.54
C MET A 80 9.01 5.83 -3.06
N ASN A 81 8.41 6.72 -2.25
CA ASN A 81 8.23 8.12 -2.64
C ASN A 81 9.56 8.84 -2.88
N LYS A 82 10.57 8.60 -2.04
CA LYS A 82 11.93 9.16 -2.24
C LYS A 82 12.57 8.65 -3.53
N GLY A 83 12.44 7.35 -3.82
CA GLY A 83 12.96 6.76 -5.05
C GLY A 83 12.33 7.35 -6.31
N ILE A 84 11.00 7.47 -6.33
CA ILE A 84 10.26 8.10 -7.43
C ILE A 84 10.71 9.56 -7.62
N PHE A 85 10.83 10.31 -6.53
CA PHE A 85 11.25 11.71 -6.59
C PHE A 85 12.66 11.87 -7.17
N ILE A 86 13.61 11.05 -6.72
CA ILE A 86 14.98 11.03 -7.26
C ILE A 86 14.96 10.69 -8.76
N GLN A 87 14.16 9.69 -9.18
CA GLN A 87 14.03 9.32 -10.60
C GLN A 87 13.46 10.45 -11.46
N VAL A 88 12.47 11.19 -10.96
CA VAL A 88 11.92 12.34 -11.67
C VAL A 88 12.97 13.44 -11.82
N LEU A 89 13.69 13.77 -10.74
CA LEU A 89 14.74 14.80 -10.77
C LEU A 89 15.88 14.43 -11.72
N THR A 90 16.36 13.19 -11.68
CA THR A 90 17.41 12.73 -12.59
C THR A 90 16.94 12.74 -14.04
N SER A 91 15.69 12.34 -14.31
CA SER A 91 15.11 12.39 -15.66
C SER A 91 14.98 13.82 -16.19
N LEU A 92 14.57 14.78 -15.36
CA LEU A 92 14.50 16.19 -15.76
C LEU A 92 15.89 16.77 -16.02
N ALA A 93 16.86 16.53 -15.14
CA ALA A 93 18.22 17.02 -15.29
C ALA A 93 18.89 16.49 -16.58
N THR A 94 18.80 15.17 -16.80
CA THR A 94 19.37 14.53 -17.99
C THR A 94 18.77 15.01 -19.31
N LYS A 95 17.49 15.38 -19.33
CA LYS A 95 16.82 15.93 -20.52
C LYS A 95 17.03 17.43 -20.71
N ALA A 96 17.08 18.21 -19.64
CA ALA A 96 17.19 19.67 -19.71
C ALA A 96 18.59 20.14 -20.12
N VAL A 97 19.64 19.51 -19.60
CA VAL A 97 21.04 19.87 -19.89
C VAL A 97 21.36 19.90 -21.40
N PRO A 98 21.07 18.86 -22.20
CA PRO A 98 21.37 18.88 -23.64
C PRO A 98 20.53 19.92 -24.39
N ILE A 99 19.27 20.13 -24.01
CA ILE A 99 18.39 21.14 -24.63
C ILE A 99 18.99 22.53 -24.43
N VAL A 100 19.36 22.87 -23.19
CA VAL A 100 19.98 24.17 -22.88
C VAL A 100 21.30 24.32 -23.65
N ALA A 101 22.17 23.31 -23.61
CA ALA A 101 23.45 23.34 -24.32
C ALA A 101 23.27 23.58 -25.84
N ILE A 102 22.34 22.86 -26.48
CA ILE A 102 22.04 23.02 -27.92
C ILE A 102 21.51 24.43 -28.19
N THR A 103 20.56 24.94 -27.41
CA THR A 103 20.00 26.28 -27.61
C THR A 103 21.04 27.38 -27.40
N SER A 104 21.93 27.24 -26.41
CA SER A 104 23.02 28.18 -26.18
C SER A 104 24.03 28.20 -27.34
N ILE A 105 24.39 27.03 -27.87
CA ILE A 105 25.28 26.91 -29.03
C ILE A 105 24.64 27.56 -30.27
N LEU A 106 23.37 27.25 -30.55
CA LEU A 106 22.65 27.83 -31.69
C LEU A 106 22.52 29.36 -31.58
N CYS A 107 22.23 29.86 -30.37
CA CYS A 107 22.16 31.29 -30.10
C CYS A 107 23.51 31.99 -30.31
N TRP A 108 24.60 31.37 -29.86
CA TRP A 108 25.95 31.87 -30.08
C TRP A 108 26.33 31.90 -31.56
N MET A 109 26.05 30.83 -32.30
CA MET A 109 26.31 30.75 -33.75
C MET A 109 25.54 31.80 -34.55
N PHE A 110 24.28 32.05 -34.19
CA PHE A 110 23.46 33.08 -34.81
C PHE A 110 24.03 34.48 -34.58
N TRP A 111 24.42 34.78 -33.34
CA TRP A 111 24.97 36.10 -32.99
C TRP A 111 26.35 36.34 -33.62
N ALA A 112 27.18 35.30 -33.76
CA ALA A 112 28.49 35.39 -34.41
C ALA A 112 28.42 35.58 -35.95
N SER A 113 27.23 35.40 -36.55
CA SER A 113 27.01 35.51 -38.01
C SER A 113 26.36 36.84 -38.43
N ILE A 114 26.04 37.73 -37.47
CA ILE A 114 25.49 39.08 -37.67
C ILE A 114 26.59 40.10 -37.41
#